data_AF-A0A6N6NR34-F1
#
_entry.id   AF-A0A6N6NR34-F1
#
_cell.length_a   1.000
_cell.length_b   1.000
_cell.length_c   1.000
_cell.angle_alpha   90.00
_cell.angle_beta   90.00
_cell.angle_gamma   90.00
#
_symmetry.space_group_name_H-M   'P 1'
#
loop_
_entity.id
_entity.type
_entity.pdbx_description
1 polymer ?
#
loop_
_entity_poly.entity_id
_entity_poly.type
_entity_poly.pdbx_seq_one_letter_code
_entity_poly.pdbx_strand_id
1 'polypeptide(L)'
;MSILPKERQREKVHLLTKTHEAARHSHDIAVHTTSLELTPADFHLAAPGVFVCSPEFALIQSAQTLDEIEFLRIAFALCGTYRVGTNDAYPLTTPLKINQMLTRMTGLNGAKPARRLTPYILAGAASPRETQLVLHLCLPYRMGGYGIAYPQLNPRIDLPTHVQRLTGNSVLFPDLFWPDKHIAVEYDSDKWHTGSSRIANDARRRNIFVHLGITEICVTKREFNDLIAFDKTARILSRRLRHRVHPRSEEFDSRQMKLRKKLLAPLLPVQK
;
A
#
# COMPACT_ATOMS: atom_id res chain seq x y z
N MET A 1 13.24 -33.63 9.62
CA MET A 1 11.94 -32.94 9.72
C MET A 1 12.02 -31.68 8.89
N SER A 2 11.20 -31.53 7.84
CA SER A 2 11.23 -30.36 6.96
C SER A 2 10.73 -29.12 7.71
N ILE A 3 11.54 -28.06 7.74
CA ILE A 3 11.21 -26.76 8.35
C ILE A 3 10.20 -25.98 7.50
N LEU A 4 10.00 -26.40 6.24
CA LEU A 4 9.03 -25.77 5.34
C LEU A 4 7.62 -26.36 5.52
N PRO A 5 6.58 -25.50 5.56
CA PRO A 5 5.17 -25.93 5.57
C PRO A 5 4.91 -26.95 4.46
N LYS A 6 4.11 -27.99 4.74
CA LYS A 6 3.86 -29.13 3.82
C LYS A 6 3.44 -28.69 2.40
N GLU A 7 2.73 -27.58 2.29
CA GLU A 7 2.26 -27.01 1.01
C GLU A 7 3.36 -26.39 0.14
N ARG A 8 4.48 -25.95 0.74
CA ARG A 8 5.62 -25.38 0.00
C ARG A 8 6.73 -26.37 -0.31
N GLN A 9 6.59 -27.63 0.11
CA GLN A 9 7.57 -28.68 -0.19
C GLN A 9 7.65 -29.05 -1.68
N ARG A 10 6.70 -28.57 -2.51
CA ARG A 10 6.69 -28.77 -3.97
C ARG A 10 7.05 -27.52 -4.77
N GLU A 11 7.24 -26.37 -4.13
CA GLU A 11 7.68 -25.15 -4.81
C GLU A 11 9.20 -25.15 -4.92
N LYS A 12 9.72 -24.89 -6.12
CA LYS A 12 11.17 -24.80 -6.31
C LYS A 12 11.73 -23.62 -5.52
N VAL A 13 12.88 -23.80 -4.89
CA VAL A 13 13.67 -22.70 -4.35
C VAL A 13 14.44 -22.06 -5.50
N HIS A 14 14.25 -20.75 -5.70
CA HIS A 14 14.96 -20.00 -6.73
C HIS A 14 16.28 -19.50 -6.17
N LEU A 15 17.40 -19.93 -6.75
CA LEU A 15 18.75 -19.50 -6.39
C LEU A 15 19.31 -18.58 -7.48
N LEU A 16 19.89 -17.46 -7.06
CA LEU A 16 20.63 -16.56 -7.93
C LEU A 16 22.13 -16.83 -7.75
N THR A 17 22.82 -17.26 -8.82
CA THR A 17 24.26 -17.57 -8.80
C THR A 17 25.00 -16.77 -9.85
N LYS A 18 26.33 -16.61 -9.67
CA LYS A 18 27.18 -15.91 -10.62
C LYS A 18 27.35 -16.67 -11.95
N THR A 19 27.39 -18.00 -11.87
CA THR A 19 27.46 -18.90 -13.03
C THR A 19 26.58 -20.12 -12.81
N HIS A 20 26.12 -20.76 -13.89
CA HIS A 20 25.37 -22.02 -13.82
C HIS A 20 26.22 -23.16 -13.25
N GLU A 21 27.53 -23.15 -13.51
CA GLU A 21 28.50 -24.15 -13.04
C GLU A 21 28.64 -24.19 -11.51
N ALA A 22 28.36 -23.08 -10.83
CA ALA A 22 28.40 -22.98 -9.37
C ALA A 22 27.19 -23.66 -8.69
N ALA A 23 26.17 -24.09 -9.45
CA ALA A 23 24.93 -24.62 -8.90
C ALA A 23 24.83 -26.14 -9.03
N ARG A 24 24.54 -26.81 -7.91
CA ARG A 24 24.18 -28.23 -7.93
C ARG A 24 22.75 -28.38 -8.44
N HIS A 25 22.58 -29.10 -9.55
CA HIS A 25 21.25 -29.37 -10.11
C HIS A 25 20.45 -30.27 -9.16
N SER A 26 19.30 -29.78 -8.71
CA SER A 26 18.28 -30.55 -7.99
C SER A 26 16.91 -30.25 -8.58
N HIS A 27 16.01 -31.23 -8.55
CA HIS A 27 14.62 -31.06 -8.96
C HIS A 27 13.87 -29.94 -8.19
N ASP A 28 14.28 -29.69 -6.95
CA ASP A 28 13.68 -28.69 -6.05
C ASP A 28 14.28 -27.29 -6.21
N ILE A 29 15.26 -27.11 -7.10
CA ILE A 29 16.00 -25.85 -7.23
C ILE A 29 15.87 -25.32 -8.66
N ALA A 30 15.50 -24.05 -8.78
CA ALA A 30 15.59 -23.30 -10.02
C ALA A 30 16.80 -22.35 -9.93
N VAL A 31 17.80 -22.56 -10.78
CA VAL A 31 19.02 -21.74 -10.81
C VAL A 31 18.85 -20.63 -11.83
N HIS A 32 19.11 -19.40 -11.40
CA HIS A 32 19.10 -18.19 -12.22
C HIS A 32 20.49 -17.57 -12.19
N THR A 33 20.93 -17.03 -13.31
CA THR A 33 22.11 -16.19 -13.39
C THR A 33 21.71 -14.78 -13.80
N THR A 34 22.51 -13.78 -13.43
CA THR A 34 22.29 -12.41 -13.87
C THR A 34 23.61 -11.76 -14.29
N SER A 35 23.53 -10.91 -15.32
CA SER A 35 24.63 -10.02 -15.72
C SER A 35 24.60 -8.68 -14.96
N LEU A 36 23.63 -8.48 -14.06
CA LEU A 36 23.56 -7.29 -13.24
C LEU A 36 24.73 -7.26 -12.25
N GLU A 37 25.31 -6.07 -12.08
CA GLU A 37 26.26 -5.83 -11.00
C GLU A 37 25.50 -5.73 -9.67
N LEU A 38 25.59 -6.79 -8.89
CA LEU A 38 24.98 -6.88 -7.56
C LEU A 38 26.01 -6.60 -6.48
N THR A 39 25.56 -5.95 -5.43
CA THR A 39 26.34 -5.56 -4.26
C THR A 39 25.78 -6.24 -3.00
N PRO A 40 26.55 -6.35 -1.91
CA PRO A 40 26.03 -6.88 -0.65
C PRO A 40 24.78 -6.14 -0.13
N ALA A 41 24.60 -4.86 -0.49
CA ALA A 41 23.42 -4.07 -0.10
C ALA A 41 22.11 -4.51 -0.79
N ASP A 42 22.20 -5.32 -1.85
CA ASP A 42 21.04 -5.89 -2.56
C ASP A 42 20.44 -7.10 -1.86
N PHE A 43 21.04 -7.51 -0.75
CA PHE A 43 20.69 -8.72 -0.04
C PHE A 43 20.68 -8.51 1.48
N HIS A 44 19.94 -9.38 2.16
CA HIS A 44 19.97 -9.53 3.61
C HIS A 44 20.43 -10.95 3.97
N LEU A 45 21.20 -11.06 5.05
CA LEU A 45 21.60 -12.36 5.60
C LEU A 45 20.39 -13.02 6.27
N ALA A 46 19.97 -14.18 5.78
CA ALA A 46 18.88 -14.97 6.38
C ALA A 46 19.41 -16.08 7.29
N ALA A 47 20.57 -16.66 6.94
CA ALA A 47 21.30 -17.64 7.74
C ALA A 47 22.80 -17.61 7.32
N PRO A 48 23.73 -18.26 8.05
CA PRO A 48 25.13 -18.31 7.65
C PRO A 48 25.31 -18.79 6.21
N GLY A 49 25.85 -17.93 5.34
CA GLY A 49 26.04 -18.23 3.91
C GLY A 49 24.77 -18.21 3.05
N VAL A 50 23.61 -17.89 3.63
CA VAL A 50 22.32 -17.81 2.92
C VAL A 50 21.82 -16.37 2.93
N PHE A 51 21.70 -15.81 1.74
CA PHE A 51 21.23 -14.45 1.52
C PHE A 51 19.87 -14.46 0.83
N VAL A 52 19.02 -13.50 1.18
CA VAL A 52 17.74 -13.24 0.51
C VAL A 52 17.77 -11.86 -0.12
N CYS A 53 17.07 -11.68 -1.23
CA CYS A 53 16.95 -10.39 -1.90
C CYS A 53 16.42 -9.31 -0.95
N SER A 54 16.89 -8.07 -1.11
CA SER A 54 16.29 -6.92 -0.43
C SER A 54 14.79 -6.80 -0.80
N PRO A 55 13.96 -6.14 0.04
CA PRO A 55 12.55 -5.92 -0.26
C PRO A 55 12.31 -5.26 -1.62
N GLU A 56 13.14 -4.29 -2.00
CA GLU A 56 13.10 -3.62 -3.29
C GLU A 56 13.39 -4.60 -4.43
N PHE A 57 14.44 -5.41 -4.28
CA PHE A 57 14.85 -6.36 -5.31
C PHE A 57 13.77 -7.41 -5.53
N ALA A 58 13.28 -8.02 -4.45
CA ALA A 58 12.21 -9.01 -4.49
C ALA A 58 10.93 -8.44 -5.11
N LEU A 59 10.55 -7.20 -4.76
CA LEU A 59 9.39 -6.53 -5.34
C LEU A 59 9.54 -6.35 -6.86
N ILE A 60 10.69 -5.85 -7.32
CA ILE A 60 10.94 -5.61 -8.75
C ILE A 60 10.91 -6.92 -9.54
N GLN A 61 11.55 -7.98 -9.03
CA GLN A 61 11.50 -9.31 -9.66
C GLN A 61 10.07 -9.83 -9.80
N SER A 62 9.26 -9.63 -8.76
CA SER A 62 7.88 -10.08 -8.71
C SER A 62 6.96 -9.34 -9.69
N ALA A 63 7.36 -8.18 -10.20
CA ALA A 63 6.58 -7.39 -11.17
C ALA A 63 6.38 -8.09 -12.53
N GLN A 64 7.08 -9.21 -12.80
CA GLN A 64 6.87 -10.01 -14.01
C GLN A 64 5.64 -10.90 -13.95
N THR A 65 5.29 -11.36 -12.74
CA THR A 65 4.25 -12.37 -12.53
C THR A 65 3.02 -11.80 -11.85
N LEU A 66 3.20 -10.77 -11.01
CA LEU A 66 2.11 -10.11 -10.32
C LEU A 66 1.29 -9.23 -11.25
N ASP A 67 -0.01 -9.17 -10.98
CA ASP A 67 -0.85 -8.16 -11.60
C ASP A 67 -0.55 -6.75 -11.05
N GLU A 68 -0.88 -5.70 -11.82
CA GLU A 68 -0.55 -4.32 -11.45
C GLU A 68 -1.08 -3.90 -10.07
N ILE A 69 -2.27 -4.37 -9.69
CA ILE A 69 -2.92 -4.02 -8.42
C ILE A 69 -2.32 -4.86 -7.28
N GLU A 70 -2.01 -6.13 -7.50
CA GLU A 70 -1.29 -6.96 -6.54
C GLU A 70 0.10 -6.40 -6.23
N PHE A 71 0.86 -6.03 -7.27
CA PHE A 71 2.15 -5.37 -7.15
C PHE A 71 2.05 -4.11 -6.29
N LEU A 72 1.08 -3.23 -6.57
CA LEU A 72 0.87 -2.02 -5.80
C LEU A 72 0.53 -2.33 -4.34
N ARG A 73 -0.40 -3.25 -4.08
CA ARG A 73 -0.78 -3.59 -2.70
C ARG A 73 0.38 -4.17 -1.90
N ILE A 74 1.26 -4.97 -2.51
CA ILE A 74 2.49 -5.48 -1.87
C ILE A 74 3.45 -4.32 -1.63
N ALA A 75 3.67 -3.44 -2.61
CA ALA A 75 4.55 -2.30 -2.46
C ALA A 75 4.11 -1.35 -1.34
N PHE A 76 2.80 -1.10 -1.22
CA PHE A 76 2.21 -0.36 -0.11
C PHE A 76 2.43 -1.05 1.24
N ALA A 77 2.26 -2.38 1.31
CA ALA A 77 2.57 -3.12 2.53
C ALA A 77 4.05 -2.99 2.91
N LEU A 78 4.98 -3.08 1.95
CA LEU A 78 6.41 -2.92 2.21
C LEU A 78 6.81 -1.50 2.63
N CYS A 79 6.14 -0.47 2.08
CA CYS A 79 6.37 0.95 2.40
C CYS A 79 5.51 1.47 3.57
N GLY A 80 4.62 0.64 4.09
CA GLY A 80 3.67 0.95 5.15
C GLY A 80 4.02 0.28 6.47
N THR A 81 3.19 0.57 7.47
CA THR A 81 3.35 0.12 8.86
C THR A 81 2.46 -1.08 9.22
N TYR A 82 2.05 -1.87 8.22
CA TYR A 82 1.26 -3.09 8.40
C TYR A 82 1.81 -4.26 7.59
N ARG A 83 1.56 -5.50 8.02
CA ARG A 83 1.78 -6.70 7.20
C ARG A 83 0.51 -7.55 7.17
N VAL A 84 0.46 -8.51 6.26
CA VAL A 84 -0.63 -9.49 6.24
C VAL A 84 -0.61 -10.26 7.56
N GLY A 85 -1.66 -10.12 8.38
CA GLY A 85 -1.79 -10.80 9.68
C GLY A 85 -1.23 -10.06 10.90
N THR A 86 -0.56 -8.92 10.73
CA THR A 86 -0.08 -8.07 11.84
C THR A 86 -0.24 -6.59 11.52
N ASN A 87 -0.91 -5.89 12.43
CA ASN A 87 -0.91 -4.43 12.48
C ASN A 87 0.28 -4.03 13.39
N ASP A 88 0.95 -2.93 13.06
CA ASP A 88 2.18 -2.43 13.73
C ASP A 88 3.48 -3.12 13.29
N ALA A 89 3.90 -2.78 12.08
CA ALA A 89 5.20 -3.14 11.53
C ALA A 89 6.03 -1.89 11.19
N TYR A 90 7.35 -2.03 11.18
CA TYR A 90 8.24 -1.01 10.60
C TYR A 90 8.28 -1.16 9.08
N PRO A 91 8.25 -0.08 8.28
CA PRO A 91 8.41 -0.16 6.82
C PRO A 91 9.70 -0.89 6.45
N LEU A 92 9.61 -1.87 5.54
CA LEU A 92 10.77 -2.62 5.06
C LEU A 92 11.53 -1.85 3.97
N THR A 93 10.84 -0.95 3.27
CA THR A 93 11.44 -0.07 2.27
C THR A 93 10.67 1.25 2.18
N THR A 94 11.04 2.10 1.22
CA THR A 94 10.36 3.36 0.89
C THR A 94 10.22 3.47 -0.64
N PRO A 95 9.26 4.26 -1.15
CA PRO A 95 9.17 4.55 -2.58
C PRO A 95 10.48 5.12 -3.16
N LEU A 96 11.24 5.89 -2.36
CA LEU A 96 12.54 6.42 -2.76
C LEU A 96 13.57 5.29 -3.00
N LYS A 97 13.70 4.35 -2.07
CA LYS A 97 14.63 3.21 -2.21
C LYS A 97 14.27 2.32 -3.40
N ILE A 98 12.97 2.07 -3.62
CA ILE A 98 12.49 1.34 -4.81
C ILE A 98 12.92 2.04 -6.10
N ASN A 99 12.72 3.36 -6.20
CA ASN A 99 13.14 4.14 -7.36
C ASN A 99 14.67 4.12 -7.56
N GLN A 100 15.45 4.29 -6.48
CA GLN A 100 16.92 4.23 -6.54
C GLN A 100 17.40 2.89 -7.09
N MET A 101 16.80 1.78 -6.66
CA MET A 101 17.14 0.47 -7.19
C MET A 101 16.73 0.32 -8.66
N LEU A 102 15.54 0.79 -9.05
CA LEU A 102 15.08 0.77 -10.45
C LEU A 102 15.96 1.60 -11.40
N THR A 103 16.60 2.65 -10.90
CA THR A 103 17.57 3.45 -11.66
C THR A 103 18.87 2.68 -11.87
N ARG A 104 19.34 1.94 -10.86
CA ARG A 104 20.57 1.13 -10.95
C ARG A 104 20.38 -0.16 -11.74
N MET A 105 19.23 -0.83 -11.61
CA MET A 105 18.96 -2.17 -12.15
C MET A 105 18.09 -2.14 -13.40
N THR A 106 18.54 -1.45 -14.45
CA THR A 106 17.75 -1.24 -15.68
C THR A 106 17.47 -2.53 -16.46
N GLY A 107 18.38 -3.50 -16.41
CA GLY A 107 18.26 -4.82 -17.06
C GLY A 107 17.53 -5.87 -16.23
N LEU A 108 17.05 -5.52 -15.02
CA LEU A 108 16.37 -6.49 -14.19
C LEU A 108 15.00 -6.86 -14.77
N ASN A 109 14.78 -8.16 -14.85
CA ASN A 109 13.49 -8.77 -15.09
C ASN A 109 12.42 -8.19 -14.15
N GLY A 110 11.44 -7.48 -14.71
CA GLY A 110 10.38 -6.79 -13.96
C GLY A 110 10.61 -5.29 -13.74
N ALA A 111 11.79 -4.75 -14.07
CA ALA A 111 12.10 -3.32 -13.91
C ALA A 111 11.16 -2.41 -14.72
N LYS A 112 10.84 -2.78 -15.98
CA LYS A 112 9.94 -1.99 -16.84
C LYS A 112 8.52 -1.88 -16.28
N PRO A 113 7.81 -2.98 -15.94
CA PRO A 113 6.49 -2.88 -15.33
C PRO A 113 6.53 -2.20 -13.95
N ALA A 114 7.54 -2.49 -13.11
CA ALA A 114 7.70 -1.85 -11.80
C ALA A 114 7.83 -0.32 -11.94
N ARG A 115 8.73 0.17 -12.81
CA ARG A 115 8.95 1.62 -13.05
C ARG A 115 7.68 2.37 -13.47
N ARG A 116 6.78 1.70 -14.20
CA ARG A 116 5.50 2.28 -14.61
C ARG A 116 4.50 2.40 -13.44
N LEU A 117 4.63 1.58 -12.41
CA LEU A 117 3.74 1.53 -11.25
C LEU A 117 4.27 2.31 -10.05
N THR A 118 5.59 2.50 -9.94
CA THR A 118 6.23 3.22 -8.83
C THR A 118 5.65 4.62 -8.55
N PRO A 119 5.25 5.42 -9.57
CA PRO A 119 4.63 6.72 -9.32
C PRO A 119 3.31 6.68 -8.52
N TYR A 120 2.72 5.50 -8.33
CA TYR A 120 1.46 5.33 -7.58
C TYR A 120 1.67 4.82 -6.15
N ILE A 121 2.92 4.54 -5.75
CA ILE A 121 3.24 4.00 -4.43
C ILE A 121 3.45 5.14 -3.45
N LEU A 122 2.70 5.12 -2.34
CA LEU A 122 2.90 6.03 -1.22
C LEU A 122 3.46 5.27 -0.02
N ALA A 123 4.19 5.97 0.84
CA ALA A 123 4.63 5.46 2.13
C ALA A 123 3.59 5.75 3.21
N GLY A 124 3.61 4.97 4.29
CA GLY A 124 2.89 5.32 5.52
C GLY A 124 1.45 4.83 5.63
N ALA A 125 0.96 3.98 4.73
CA ALA A 125 -0.30 3.26 4.98
C ALA A 125 -0.15 2.36 6.21
N ALA A 126 -1.11 2.43 7.14
CA ALA A 126 -1.13 1.69 8.40
C ALA A 126 -2.08 0.48 8.38
N SER A 127 -2.80 0.28 7.28
CA SER A 127 -3.63 -0.91 7.09
C SER A 127 -3.82 -1.29 5.62
N PRO A 128 -4.25 -2.54 5.34
CA PRO A 128 -4.69 -2.92 4.00
C PRO A 128 -5.86 -2.05 3.50
N ARG A 129 -6.71 -1.56 4.41
CA ARG A 129 -7.90 -0.77 4.06
C ARG A 129 -7.52 0.62 3.58
N GLU A 130 -6.57 1.28 4.22
CA GLU A 130 -6.03 2.57 3.76
C GLU A 130 -5.35 2.43 2.39
N THR A 131 -4.60 1.35 2.18
CA THR A 131 -4.02 1.03 0.87
C THR A 131 -5.10 0.88 -0.20
N GLN A 132 -6.17 0.14 0.09
CA GLN A 132 -7.27 0.00 -0.85
C GLN A 132 -7.98 1.34 -1.10
N LEU A 133 -8.18 2.15 -0.06
CA LEU A 133 -8.80 3.47 -0.14
C LEU A 133 -8.01 4.42 -1.04
N VAL A 134 -6.71 4.56 -0.80
CA VAL A 134 -5.87 5.45 -1.61
C VAL A 134 -5.74 4.97 -3.04
N LEU A 135 -5.65 3.66 -3.29
CA LEU A 135 -5.64 3.10 -4.65
C LEU A 135 -6.96 3.35 -5.37
N HIS A 136 -8.10 3.20 -4.69
CA HIS A 136 -9.39 3.52 -5.29
C HIS A 136 -9.53 5.00 -5.64
N LEU A 137 -9.15 5.89 -4.75
CA LEU A 137 -9.28 7.33 -4.95
C LEU A 137 -8.28 7.89 -5.98
N CYS A 138 -7.03 7.45 -5.92
CA CYS A 138 -5.92 8.17 -6.57
C CYS A 138 -5.40 7.51 -7.86
N LEU A 139 -5.64 6.20 -8.08
CA LEU A 139 -5.24 5.59 -9.34
C LEU A 139 -5.92 6.29 -10.53
N PRO A 140 -5.26 6.32 -11.71
CA PRO A 140 -5.85 6.95 -12.88
C PRO A 140 -7.10 6.20 -13.36
N TYR A 141 -7.97 6.89 -14.11
CA TYR A 141 -9.20 6.32 -14.67
C TYR A 141 -8.98 5.04 -15.49
N ARG A 142 -7.84 4.94 -16.21
CA ARG A 142 -7.48 3.74 -16.98
C ARG A 142 -7.27 2.49 -16.11
N MET A 143 -6.99 2.67 -14.81
CA MET A 143 -6.85 1.61 -13.82
C MET A 143 -8.08 1.49 -12.91
N GLY A 144 -9.14 2.27 -13.17
CA GLY A 144 -10.39 2.24 -12.41
C GLY A 144 -10.41 3.12 -11.16
N GLY A 145 -9.41 3.98 -10.92
CA GLY A 145 -9.47 4.96 -9.84
C GLY A 145 -10.05 6.31 -10.28
N TYR A 146 -10.21 7.24 -9.34
CA TYR A 146 -10.80 8.57 -9.61
C TYR A 146 -9.78 9.62 -10.10
N GLY A 147 -8.49 9.29 -10.13
CA GLY A 147 -7.41 10.20 -10.54
C GLY A 147 -7.15 11.35 -9.57
N ILE A 148 -7.67 11.26 -8.34
CA ILE A 148 -7.51 12.30 -7.32
C ILE A 148 -6.01 12.46 -6.99
N ALA A 149 -5.59 13.69 -6.72
CA ALA A 149 -4.22 13.97 -6.30
C ALA A 149 -3.83 13.15 -5.07
N TYR A 150 -2.56 12.76 -4.96
CA TYR A 150 -2.11 11.91 -3.85
C TYR A 150 -2.14 12.66 -2.50
N PRO A 151 -2.66 12.04 -1.43
CA PRO A 151 -2.56 12.55 -0.07
C PRO A 151 -1.20 12.18 0.57
N GLN A 152 -0.95 12.76 1.73
CA GLN A 152 -0.04 12.16 2.73
C GLN A 152 -0.80 11.08 3.50
N LEU A 153 -0.18 9.93 3.74
CA LEU A 153 -0.79 8.85 4.54
C LEU A 153 -0.27 8.91 5.98
N ASN A 154 -1.18 8.84 6.94
CA ASN A 154 -0.90 8.92 8.38
C ASN A 154 0.15 9.98 8.77
N PRO A 155 0.09 11.23 8.24
CA PRO A 155 1.05 12.22 8.64
C PRO A 155 0.87 12.57 10.11
N ARG A 156 1.98 12.78 10.81
CA ARG A 156 1.96 13.37 12.15
C ARG A 156 1.57 14.84 12.04
N ILE A 157 0.45 15.22 12.64
CA ILE A 157 0.04 16.61 12.80
C ILE A 157 0.17 16.98 14.28
N ASP A 158 1.20 17.77 14.62
CA ASP A 158 1.36 18.29 15.98
C ASP A 158 0.28 19.34 16.28
N LEU A 159 -0.42 19.15 17.39
CA LEU A 159 -1.50 20.04 17.80
C LEU A 159 -0.95 21.29 18.49
N PRO A 160 -1.47 22.50 18.23
CA PRO A 160 -1.06 23.70 18.95
C PRO A 160 -1.32 23.59 20.46
N THR A 161 -0.45 24.19 21.29
CA THR A 161 -0.50 24.05 22.76
C THR A 161 -1.86 24.39 23.39
N HIS A 162 -2.63 25.33 22.82
CA HIS A 162 -3.98 25.62 23.32
C HIS A 162 -4.96 24.49 23.04
N VAL A 163 -4.86 23.82 21.88
CA VAL A 163 -5.66 22.63 21.55
C VAL A 163 -5.28 21.44 22.43
N GLN A 164 -3.98 21.27 22.70
CA GLN A 164 -3.50 20.22 23.59
C GLN A 164 -4.11 20.35 25.00
N ARG A 165 -4.12 21.58 25.54
CA ARG A 165 -4.73 21.88 26.85
C ARG A 165 -6.23 21.60 26.90
N LEU A 166 -6.96 21.82 25.80
CA LEU A 166 -8.41 21.62 25.73
C LEU A 166 -8.80 20.16 25.51
N THR A 167 -7.99 19.39 24.78
CA THR A 167 -8.38 18.07 24.28
C THR A 167 -7.60 16.91 24.89
N GLY A 168 -6.47 17.19 25.54
CA GLY A 168 -5.53 16.20 26.05
C GLY A 168 -4.71 15.50 24.96
N ASN A 169 -4.94 15.79 23.68
CA ASN A 169 -4.18 15.21 22.58
C ASN A 169 -3.02 16.14 22.18
N SER A 170 -1.83 15.58 21.96
CA SER A 170 -0.68 16.31 21.42
C SER A 170 -0.55 16.21 19.90
N VAL A 171 -1.17 15.18 19.30
CA VAL A 171 -1.01 14.84 17.89
C VAL A 171 -2.26 14.25 17.26
N LEU A 172 -2.36 14.36 15.94
CA LEU A 172 -3.30 13.61 15.10
C LEU A 172 -2.55 12.86 14.00
N PHE A 173 -3.16 11.76 13.55
CA PHE A 173 -2.72 10.93 12.43
C PHE A 173 -3.95 10.61 11.57
N PRO A 174 -4.38 11.52 10.68
CA PRO A 174 -5.44 11.22 9.73
C PRO A 174 -4.98 10.16 8.73
N ASP A 175 -5.86 9.22 8.37
CA ASP A 175 -5.50 8.14 7.43
C ASP A 175 -4.96 8.71 6.10
N LEU A 176 -5.71 9.61 5.47
CA LEU A 176 -5.34 10.33 4.25
C LEU A 176 -5.48 11.83 4.48
N PHE A 177 -4.46 12.62 4.16
CA PHE A 177 -4.49 14.07 4.34
C PHE A 177 -3.97 14.85 3.14
N TRP A 178 -4.74 15.83 2.69
CA TRP A 178 -4.34 16.82 1.69
C TRP A 178 -4.03 18.14 2.40
N PRO A 179 -2.75 18.44 2.71
CA PRO A 179 -2.37 19.61 3.50
C PRO A 179 -2.81 20.92 2.84
N ASP A 180 -2.58 21.07 1.53
CA ASP A 180 -2.90 22.29 0.77
C ASP A 180 -4.40 22.65 0.75
N LYS A 181 -5.26 21.69 1.07
CA LYS A 181 -6.72 21.87 1.08
C LYS A 181 -7.32 21.71 2.47
N HIS A 182 -6.52 21.38 3.48
CA HIS A 182 -6.97 21.03 4.83
C HIS A 182 -8.11 20.00 4.81
N ILE A 183 -7.93 18.90 4.07
CA ILE A 183 -8.92 17.82 3.99
C ILE A 183 -8.30 16.54 4.53
N ALA A 184 -8.96 15.94 5.51
CA ALA A 184 -8.67 14.60 6.00
C ALA A 184 -9.76 13.63 5.53
N VAL A 185 -9.36 12.44 5.09
CA VAL A 185 -10.27 11.32 4.84
C VAL A 185 -9.90 10.20 5.81
N GLU A 186 -10.87 9.74 6.59
CA GLU A 186 -10.71 8.70 7.60
C GLU A 186 -11.49 7.46 7.17
N TYR A 187 -10.87 6.28 7.24
CA TYR A 187 -11.56 5.01 7.04
C TYR A 187 -12.12 4.49 8.36
N ASP A 188 -13.43 4.58 8.53
CA ASP A 188 -14.10 3.99 9.68
C ASP A 188 -14.45 2.53 9.40
N SER A 189 -13.65 1.63 9.95
CA SER A 189 -13.76 0.19 9.72
C SER A 189 -15.02 -0.49 10.26
N ASP A 190 -15.95 0.24 10.90
CA ASP A 190 -17.15 -0.28 11.59
C ASP A 190 -16.85 -1.49 12.50
N LYS A 191 -16.46 -1.23 13.74
CA LYS A 191 -16.61 -2.20 14.85
C LYS A 191 -17.93 -1.89 15.56
N TRP A 192 -18.97 -2.69 15.30
CA TRP A 192 -20.26 -2.66 15.97
C TRP A 192 -20.17 -3.05 17.46
N HIS A 193 -19.49 -2.24 18.28
CA HIS A 193 -19.57 -2.27 19.73
C HIS A 193 -19.75 -0.82 20.22
N THR A 194 -21.00 -0.48 20.45
CA THR A 194 -21.50 0.79 21.00
C THR A 194 -21.02 0.98 22.43
N GLY A 195 -19.80 1.51 22.59
CA GLY A 195 -19.33 2.05 23.86
C GLY A 195 -19.45 3.58 23.86
N SER A 196 -20.05 4.16 24.90
CA SER A 196 -20.13 5.62 25.10
C SER A 196 -18.76 6.31 25.01
N SER A 197 -17.70 5.62 25.44
CA SER A 197 -16.32 6.09 25.37
C SER A 197 -15.80 6.31 23.93
N ARG A 198 -16.14 5.43 22.97
CA ARG A 198 -15.73 5.60 21.56
C ARG A 198 -16.45 6.75 20.89
N ILE A 199 -17.77 6.87 21.09
CA ILE A 199 -18.57 7.98 20.57
C ILE A 199 -18.01 9.32 21.07
N ALA A 200 -17.68 9.40 22.37
CA ALA A 200 -17.07 10.59 22.95
C ALA A 200 -15.68 10.88 22.37
N ASN A 201 -14.88 9.85 22.08
CA ASN A 201 -13.55 10.03 21.49
C ASN A 201 -13.62 10.49 20.02
N ASP A 202 -14.51 9.90 19.22
CA ASP A 202 -14.71 10.28 17.82
C ASP A 202 -15.28 11.70 17.73
N ALA A 203 -16.22 12.07 18.61
CA ALA A 203 -16.71 13.44 18.71
C ALA A 203 -15.59 14.42 19.11
N ARG A 204 -14.73 14.05 20.07
CA ARG A 204 -13.56 14.87 20.43
C ARG A 204 -12.61 15.04 19.26
N ARG A 205 -12.26 13.95 18.55
CA ARG A 205 -11.36 14.00 17.37
C ARG A 205 -11.94 14.90 16.28
N ARG A 206 -13.23 14.77 15.98
CA ARG A 206 -13.92 15.62 15.01
C ARG A 206 -13.90 17.10 15.41
N ASN A 207 -14.12 17.40 16.69
CA ASN A 207 -14.04 18.77 17.20
C ASN A 207 -12.63 19.36 17.03
N ILE A 208 -11.57 18.54 17.19
CA ILE A 208 -10.20 18.98 16.92
C ILE A 208 -10.03 19.32 15.44
N PHE A 209 -10.48 18.47 14.50
CA PHE A 209 -10.41 18.77 13.07
C PHE A 209 -11.13 20.09 12.73
N VAL A 210 -12.36 20.27 13.23
CA VAL A 210 -13.13 21.51 13.04
C VAL A 210 -12.37 22.71 13.57
N HIS A 211 -11.82 22.62 14.78
CA HIS A 211 -11.06 23.71 15.40
C HIS A 211 -9.78 24.08 14.63
N LEU A 212 -9.17 23.11 13.97
CA LEU A 212 -8.02 23.32 13.08
C LEU A 212 -8.40 23.80 11.68
N GLY A 213 -9.69 23.97 11.39
CA GLY A 213 -10.18 24.27 10.03
C GLY A 213 -9.99 23.12 9.05
N ILE A 214 -9.77 21.90 9.55
CA ILE A 214 -9.62 20.69 8.74
C ILE A 214 -11.00 20.09 8.50
N THR A 215 -11.32 19.89 7.22
CA THR A 215 -12.53 19.19 6.81
C THR A 215 -12.30 17.68 6.85
N GLU A 216 -12.97 17.00 7.77
CA GLU A 216 -13.00 15.53 7.85
C GLU A 216 -14.07 14.96 6.89
N ILE A 217 -13.71 13.91 6.16
CA ILE A 217 -14.63 13.05 5.40
C ILE A 217 -14.43 11.63 5.91
N CYS A 218 -15.44 11.09 6.58
CA CYS A 218 -15.43 9.69 7.01
C CYS A 218 -15.91 8.78 5.88
N VAL A 219 -15.21 7.66 5.66
CA VAL A 219 -15.62 6.58 4.76
C VAL A 219 -15.84 5.34 5.60
N THR A 220 -17.10 5.00 5.82
CA THR A 220 -17.46 3.79 6.56
C THR A 220 -17.14 2.53 5.77
N LYS A 221 -17.02 1.39 6.44
CA LYS A 221 -16.92 0.08 5.77
C LYS A 221 -18.11 -0.17 4.84
N ARG A 222 -19.32 0.25 5.21
CA ARG A 222 -20.51 0.11 4.34
C ARG A 222 -20.36 0.93 3.07
N GLU A 223 -20.00 2.21 3.18
CA GLU A 223 -19.80 3.08 2.02
C GLU A 223 -18.64 2.60 1.15
N PHE A 224 -17.54 2.15 1.76
CA PHE A 224 -16.41 1.58 1.04
C PHE A 224 -16.79 0.34 0.23
N ASN A 225 -17.68 -0.51 0.75
CA ASN A 225 -18.10 -1.76 0.10
C ASN A 225 -19.33 -1.60 -0.80
N ASP A 226 -20.03 -0.46 -0.79
CA ASP A 226 -21.07 -0.09 -1.76
C ASP A 226 -20.53 0.78 -2.93
N LEU A 227 -20.81 0.41 -4.18
CA LEU A 227 -20.22 1.08 -5.35
C LEU A 227 -20.74 2.51 -5.50
N ILE A 228 -22.05 2.71 -5.30
CA ILE A 228 -22.74 3.97 -5.50
C ILE A 228 -22.40 4.95 -4.38
N ALA A 229 -22.37 4.46 -3.13
CA ALA A 229 -22.00 5.26 -1.97
C ALA A 229 -20.55 5.72 -2.07
N PHE A 230 -19.62 4.81 -2.43
CA PHE A 230 -18.23 5.19 -2.62
C PHE A 230 -18.04 6.22 -3.75
N ASP A 231 -18.76 6.09 -4.87
CA ASP A 231 -18.73 7.09 -5.96
C ASP A 231 -19.20 8.47 -5.51
N LYS A 232 -20.29 8.55 -4.73
CA LYS A 232 -20.73 9.81 -4.14
C LYS A 232 -19.63 10.43 -3.27
N THR A 233 -18.99 9.64 -2.41
CA THR A 233 -17.92 10.13 -1.53
C THR A 233 -16.70 10.59 -2.32
N ALA A 234 -16.27 9.83 -3.33
CA ALA A 234 -15.15 10.20 -4.18
C ALA A 234 -15.43 11.48 -5.00
N ARG A 235 -16.67 11.69 -5.48
CA ARG A 235 -17.08 12.93 -6.16
C ARG A 235 -17.13 14.13 -5.22
N ILE A 236 -17.62 13.96 -4.00
CA ILE A 236 -17.60 15.01 -2.96
C ILE A 236 -16.15 15.41 -2.67
N LEU A 237 -15.28 14.44 -2.43
CA LEU A 237 -13.86 14.67 -2.20
C LEU A 237 -13.21 15.39 -3.37
N SER A 238 -13.45 14.92 -4.60
CA SER A 238 -12.89 15.53 -5.82
C SER A 238 -13.30 17.00 -5.98
N ARG A 239 -14.58 17.33 -5.74
CA ARG A 239 -15.06 18.72 -5.78
C ARG A 239 -14.35 19.60 -4.75
N ARG A 240 -14.20 19.12 -3.51
CA ARG A 240 -13.50 19.87 -2.46
C ARG A 240 -12.02 20.05 -2.74
N LEU A 241 -11.38 19.04 -3.33
CA LEU A 241 -9.99 19.13 -3.80
C LEU A 241 -9.84 19.98 -5.08
N ARG A 242 -10.95 20.49 -5.66
CA ARG A 242 -10.99 21.18 -6.95
C ARG A 242 -10.41 20.34 -8.08
N HIS A 243 -10.50 19.02 -7.95
CA HIS A 243 -10.11 18.06 -8.97
C HIS A 243 -11.27 17.88 -9.97
N ARG A 244 -11.01 18.11 -11.25
CA ARG A 244 -12.01 17.95 -12.30
C ARG A 244 -12.25 16.46 -12.56
N VAL A 245 -13.40 15.96 -12.12
CA VAL A 245 -13.85 14.59 -12.42
C VAL A 245 -14.45 14.56 -13.81
N HIS A 246 -13.79 13.88 -14.74
CA HIS A 246 -14.38 13.59 -16.05
C HIS A 246 -13.85 12.27 -16.61
N PRO A 247 -14.45 11.12 -16.23
CA PRO A 247 -14.13 9.87 -16.86
C PRO A 247 -14.55 9.96 -18.34
N ARG A 248 -13.56 10.01 -19.24
CA ARG A 248 -13.77 10.17 -20.69
C ARG A 248 -14.27 8.89 -21.39
N SER A 249 -14.65 7.86 -20.65
CA SER A 249 -14.81 6.50 -21.19
C SER A 249 -16.03 5.81 -20.60
N GLU A 250 -16.88 5.26 -21.48
CA GLU A 250 -18.03 4.41 -21.13
C GLU A 250 -17.62 3.15 -20.35
N GLU A 251 -16.35 2.74 -20.44
CA GLU A 251 -15.81 1.58 -19.72
C GLU A 251 -15.43 1.88 -18.26
N PHE A 252 -15.57 3.12 -17.78
CA PHE A 252 -15.09 3.50 -16.45
C PHE A 252 -15.71 2.64 -15.34
N ASP A 253 -17.01 2.39 -15.39
CA ASP A 253 -17.72 1.58 -14.40
C ASP A 253 -17.20 0.13 -14.39
N SER A 254 -16.93 -0.45 -15.57
CA SER A 254 -16.32 -1.77 -15.70
C SER A 254 -14.91 -1.81 -15.08
N ARG A 255 -14.10 -0.77 -15.31
CA ARG A 255 -12.76 -0.65 -14.72
C ARG A 255 -12.81 -0.49 -13.20
N GLN A 256 -13.75 0.29 -12.67
CA GLN A 256 -13.97 0.41 -11.23
C GLN A 256 -14.34 -0.94 -10.61
N MET A 257 -15.26 -1.68 -11.23
CA MET A 257 -15.69 -2.99 -10.74
C MET A 257 -14.52 -3.98 -10.73
N LYS A 258 -13.69 -3.99 -11.78
CA LYS A 258 -12.46 -4.79 -11.85
C LYS A 258 -11.46 -4.41 -10.77
N LEU A 259 -11.18 -3.12 -10.59
CA LEU A 259 -10.28 -2.63 -9.54
C LEU A 259 -10.78 -3.05 -8.16
N ARG A 260 -12.06 -2.83 -7.87
CA ARG A 260 -12.69 -3.17 -6.59
C ARG A 260 -12.58 -4.66 -6.29
N LYS A 261 -12.88 -5.51 -7.27
CA LYS A 261 -12.76 -6.97 -7.13
C LYS A 261 -11.34 -7.37 -6.74
N LYS A 262 -10.32 -6.78 -7.37
CA LYS A 262 -8.91 -7.02 -7.05
C LYS A 262 -8.50 -6.50 -5.68
N LEU A 263 -8.93 -5.28 -5.33
CA LEU A 263 -8.61 -4.67 -4.04
C LEU A 263 -9.21 -5.46 -2.87
N LEU A 264 -10.46 -5.93 -3.01
CA LEU A 264 -11.17 -6.68 -1.96
C LEU A 264 -10.77 -8.15 -1.87
N ALA A 265 -10.10 -8.70 -2.89
CA ALA A 265 -9.53 -10.04 -2.81
C ALA A 265 -8.42 -10.12 -1.74
N PRO A 266 -8.20 -11.27 -1.09
CA PRO A 266 -7.04 -11.48 -0.22
C PRO A 266 -5.74 -11.10 -0.93
N LEU A 267 -4.82 -10.40 -0.24
CA LEU A 267 -3.55 -9.94 -0.83
C LEU A 267 -2.59 -11.10 -1.14
N LEU A 268 -2.71 -12.17 -0.37
CA LEU A 268 -2.12 -13.47 -0.61
C LEU A 268 -3.22 -14.48 -0.35
N PRO A 269 -3.25 -15.63 -1.04
CA PRO A 269 -4.11 -16.72 -0.61
C PRO A 269 -3.79 -17.00 0.85
N VAL A 270 -4.79 -16.84 1.73
CA VAL A 270 -4.68 -17.31 3.11
C VAL A 270 -4.55 -18.83 2.98
N GLN A 271 -3.35 -19.35 3.22
CA GLN A 271 -3.15 -20.78 3.37
C GLN A 271 -3.99 -21.20 4.58
N LYS A 272 -4.98 -22.06 4.34
CA LYS A 272 -5.76 -22.73 5.39
C LYS A 272 -4.97 -23.91 5.89
#